data_AF-A0A2D5APS2-F1
#
_entry.id   AF-A0A2D5APS2-F1
#
_cell.length_a   1.000
_cell.length_b   1.000
_cell.length_c   1.000
_cell.angle_alpha   90.00
_cell.angle_beta   90.00
_cell.angle_gamma   90.00
#
_symmetry.space_group_name_H-M   'P 1'
#
loop_
_entity.id
_entity.type
_entity.pdbx_description
1 polymer ?
#
loop_
_entity_poly.entity_id
_entity_poly.type
_entity_poly.pdbx_seq_one_letter_code
_entity_poly.pdbx_strand_id
1 'polypeptide(L)'
;MASDKRLFVSCARCEGKYWSEVALKIPRARIAIGSQIYPVILRRVVEEAELDAAWAARAEKTRRGAGSTRADHWWSFELTSREVDY
;
A
#
# COMPACT_ATOMS: atom_id res chain seq x y z
N MET A 1 4.66 1.81 -3.50
CA MET A 1 4.52 1.87 -4.97
C MET A 1 3.69 3.09 -5.30
N ALA A 2 4.03 3.83 -6.35
CA ALA A 2 3.29 5.03 -6.71
C ALA A 2 2.72 4.88 -8.12
N SER A 3 1.49 5.33 -8.32
CA SER A 3 0.80 5.38 -9.62
C SER A 3 -0.25 6.49 -9.55
N ASP A 4 -0.33 7.33 -10.58
CA ASP A 4 -1.32 8.41 -10.72
C ASP A 4 -1.52 9.28 -9.45
N LYS A 5 -0.42 9.75 -8.86
CA LYS A 5 -0.39 10.55 -7.60
C LYS A 5 -0.88 9.80 -6.36
N ARG A 6 -1.12 8.50 -6.44
CA ARG A 6 -1.49 7.62 -5.33
C ARG A 6 -0.27 6.86 -4.84
N LEU A 7 -0.22 6.60 -3.54
CA LEU A 7 0.85 5.84 -2.90
C LEU A 7 0.26 4.58 -2.24
N PHE A 8 0.89 3.43 -2.49
CA PHE A 8 0.47 2.15 -1.95
C PHE A 8 1.60 1.47 -1.17
N VAL A 9 1.25 0.84 -0.05
CA VAL A 9 2.06 -0.21 0.59
C VAL A 9 1.37 -1.54 0.38
N SER A 10 2.12 -2.62 0.25
CA SER A 10 1.53 -3.92 -0.11
C SER A 10 2.36 -5.07 0.43
N CYS A 11 1.73 -6.23 0.53
CA CYS A 11 2.40 -7.47 0.90
C CYS A 11 1.79 -8.67 0.17
N ALA A 12 2.57 -9.74 0.07
CA ALA A 12 2.06 -11.08 -0.16
C ALA A 12 1.73 -11.74 1.19
N ARG A 13 0.63 -12.48 1.27
CA ARG A 13 0.19 -13.25 2.45
C ARG A 13 0.12 -12.33 3.66
N CYS A 14 -0.67 -11.27 3.52
CA CYS A 14 -0.80 -10.21 4.52
C CYS A 14 -1.65 -10.62 5.70
N GLU A 15 -2.60 -11.51 5.48
CA GLU A 15 -3.40 -12.08 6.55
C GLU A 15 -2.50 -12.67 7.63
N GLY A 16 -2.75 -12.29 8.88
CA GLY A 16 -1.99 -12.74 10.04
C GLY A 16 -0.63 -12.05 10.25
N LYS A 17 -0.16 -11.20 9.34
CA LYS A 17 1.02 -10.37 9.62
C LYS A 17 0.65 -9.23 10.55
N TYR A 18 1.44 -9.05 11.61
CA TYR A 18 1.17 -8.05 12.64
C TYR A 18 0.86 -6.65 12.08
N TRP A 19 1.70 -6.13 11.19
CA TRP A 19 1.53 -4.76 10.69
C TRP A 19 0.25 -4.57 9.87
N SER A 20 -0.16 -5.56 9.07
CA SER A 20 -1.37 -5.47 8.25
C SER A 20 -2.62 -5.61 9.10
N GLU A 21 -2.59 -6.48 10.11
CA GLU A 21 -3.67 -6.59 11.11
C GLU A 21 -3.83 -5.30 11.92
N VAL A 22 -2.71 -4.66 12.30
CA VAL A 22 -2.73 -3.35 12.95
C VAL A 22 -3.28 -2.29 12.00
N ALA A 23 -2.87 -2.27 10.73
CA ALA A 23 -3.34 -1.29 9.75
C ALA A 23 -4.85 -1.38 9.47
N LEU A 24 -5.47 -2.56 9.62
CA LEU A 24 -6.93 -2.73 9.54
C LEU A 24 -7.67 -2.07 10.71
N LYS A 25 -7.05 -2.03 11.90
CA LYS A 25 -7.67 -1.54 13.14
C LYS A 25 -7.32 -0.08 13.44
N ILE A 26 -6.09 0.31 13.13
CA ILE A 26 -5.50 1.61 13.44
C ILE A 26 -4.95 2.17 12.12
N PRO A 27 -5.74 2.96 11.38
CA PRO A 27 -5.35 3.42 10.06
C PRO A 27 -4.34 4.58 10.11
N ARG A 28 -4.11 5.19 11.28
CA ARG A 28 -3.13 6.28 11.46
C ARG A 28 -1.71 5.70 11.50
N ALA A 29 -0.90 6.05 10.52
CA ALA A 29 0.47 5.56 10.42
C ALA A 29 1.47 6.67 10.08
N ARG A 30 2.74 6.29 9.97
CA ARG A 30 3.83 7.11 9.44
C ARG A 30 4.60 6.30 8.41
N ILE A 31 5.01 6.93 7.33
CA ILE A 31 5.89 6.33 6.32
C ILE A 31 7.15 7.19 6.18
N ALA A 32 8.31 6.54 6.12
CA ALA A 32 9.57 7.19 5.79
C ALA A 32 9.82 7.09 4.28
N ILE A 33 10.14 8.22 3.64
CA ILE A 33 10.55 8.28 2.23
C ILE A 33 11.85 9.09 2.20
N GLY A 34 12.95 8.43 1.87
CA GLY A 34 14.27 9.01 2.07
C GLY A 34 14.53 9.30 3.55
N SER A 35 14.94 10.53 3.87
CA SER A 35 15.16 10.99 5.24
C SER A 35 13.92 11.62 5.89
N GLN A 36 12.81 11.78 5.15
CA GLN A 36 11.63 12.46 5.64
C GLN A 36 10.55 11.48 6.10
N ILE A 37 9.91 11.78 7.22
CA ILE A 37 8.78 11.02 7.76
C ILE A 37 7.49 11.79 7.49
N TYR A 38 6.51 11.09 6.91
CA TYR A 38 5.20 11.62 6.58
C TYR A 38 4.10 10.92 7.39
N PRO A 39 3.22 11.66 8.05
CA PRO A 39 2.02 11.13 8.68
C PRO A 39 0.99 10.78 7.60
N VAL A 40 0.38 9.59 7.70
CA VAL A 40 -0.56 9.10 6.69
C VAL A 40 -1.76 8.41 7.31
N ILE A 41 -2.85 8.29 6.54
CA ILE A 41 -3.94 7.34 6.75
C ILE A 41 -3.76 6.17 5.79
N LEU A 42 -3.92 4.96 6.31
CA LEU A 42 -3.95 3.72 5.57
C LEU A 42 -5.41 3.31 5.30
N ARG A 43 -5.74 3.05 4.03
CA ARG A 43 -7.01 2.46 3.63
C ARG A 43 -6.77 1.12 2.96
N ARG A 44 -7.35 0.03 3.48
CA ARG A 44 -7.32 -1.27 2.80
C ARG A 44 -8.04 -1.15 1.46
N VAL A 45 -7.36 -1.52 0.39
CA VAL A 45 -7.92 -1.52 -0.97
C VAL A 45 -8.61 -2.85 -1.24
N VAL A 46 -9.92 -2.86 -1.47
CA VAL A 46 -10.67 -4.10 -1.78
C VAL A 46 -11.12 -4.16 -3.24
N GLU A 47 -11.17 -3.02 -3.92
CA GLU A 47 -11.53 -2.94 -5.32
C GLU A 47 -10.43 -3.54 -6.20
N GLU A 48 -10.80 -4.51 -7.03
CA GLU A 48 -9.88 -5.29 -7.87
C GLU A 48 -9.07 -4.40 -8.82
N ALA A 49 -9.72 -3.43 -9.47
CA ALA A 49 -9.05 -2.50 -10.39
C ALA A 49 -7.97 -1.66 -9.68
N GLU A 50 -8.20 -1.27 -8.42
CA GLU A 50 -7.21 -0.53 -7.64
C GLU A 50 -6.06 -1.43 -7.15
N LEU A 51 -6.36 -2.69 -6.80
CA LEU A 51 -5.34 -3.68 -6.45
C LEU A 51 -4.44 -3.99 -7.65
N ASP A 52 -5.03 -4.09 -8.85
CA ASP A 52 -4.30 -4.32 -10.09
C ASP A 52 -3.45 -3.12 -10.48
N ALA A 53 -3.93 -1.89 -10.27
CA ALA A 53 -3.12 -0.69 -10.42
C ALA A 53 -1.91 -0.69 -9.46
N ALA A 54 -2.12 -1.04 -8.18
CA ALA A 54 -1.05 -1.14 -7.21
C ALA A 54 -0.04 -2.26 -7.55
N TRP A 55 -0.52 -3.38 -8.09
CA TRP A 55 0.31 -4.48 -8.57
C TRP A 55 1.12 -4.09 -9.80
N ALA A 56 0.51 -3.44 -10.79
CA ALA A 56 1.18 -2.93 -11.98
C ALA A 56 2.30 -1.94 -11.61
N ALA A 57 2.01 -0.98 -10.72
CA ALA A 57 3.01 -0.04 -10.20
C ALA A 57 4.18 -0.75 -9.50
N ARG A 58 3.90 -1.84 -8.77
CA ARG A 58 4.93 -2.71 -8.19
C ARG A 58 5.77 -3.38 -9.26
N ALA A 59 5.11 -4.00 -10.23
CA ALA A 59 5.76 -4.73 -11.30
C ALA A 59 6.65 -3.81 -12.13
N GLU A 60 6.23 -2.58 -12.40
CA GLU A 60 7.03 -1.57 -13.10
C GLU A 60 8.32 -1.23 -12.33
N LYS A 61 8.20 -0.80 -11.07
CA LYS A 61 9.37 -0.40 -10.27
C LYS A 61 10.31 -1.57 -9.92
N THR A 62 9.79 -2.77 -9.70
CA THR A 62 10.60 -3.91 -9.25
C THR A 62 10.97 -4.89 -10.35
N ARG A 63 10.34 -4.78 -11.53
CA ARG A 63 10.38 -5.75 -12.64
C ARG A 63 9.87 -7.15 -12.28
N ARG A 64 9.32 -7.36 -11.08
CA ARG A 64 8.82 -8.65 -10.61
C ARG A 64 7.31 -8.75 -10.78
N GLY A 65 6.85 -9.78 -11.49
CA GLY A 65 5.42 -10.00 -11.75
C GLY A 65 4.85 -9.15 -12.89
N ALA A 66 5.72 -8.55 -13.73
CA ALA A 66 5.30 -7.83 -14.92
C ALA A 66 4.63 -8.79 -15.92
N GLY A 67 3.44 -8.42 -16.41
CA GLY A 67 2.64 -9.27 -17.30
C GLY A 67 1.97 -10.48 -16.63
N SER A 68 2.09 -10.62 -15.31
CA SER A 68 1.42 -11.67 -14.55
C SER A 68 0.23 -11.11 -13.78
N THR A 69 -0.83 -11.90 -13.64
CA THR A 69 -1.94 -11.61 -12.73
C THR A 69 -1.44 -11.52 -11.29
N ARG A 70 -2.01 -10.58 -10.54
CA ARG A 70 -1.76 -10.42 -9.11
C ARG A 70 -2.18 -11.69 -8.37
N ALA A 71 -1.41 -12.10 -7.37
CA ALA A 71 -1.77 -13.25 -6.54
C ALA A 71 -2.94 -12.93 -5.60
N ASP A 72 -3.86 -13.87 -5.38
CA ASP A 72 -5.06 -13.68 -4.55
C ASP A 72 -4.75 -13.23 -3.11
N HIS A 73 -3.66 -13.76 -2.54
CA HIS A 73 -3.21 -13.43 -1.18
C HIS A 73 -2.45 -12.09 -1.08
N TRP A 74 -2.47 -11.28 -2.14
CA TRP A 74 -1.83 -9.98 -2.17
C TRP A 74 -2.77 -8.89 -1.65
N TRP A 75 -2.34 -8.13 -0.65
CA TRP A 75 -3.09 -6.97 -0.19
C TRP A 75 -2.31 -5.68 -0.47
N SER A 76 -3.06 -4.62 -0.70
CA SER A 76 -2.57 -3.24 -0.75
C SER A 76 -3.36 -2.35 0.21
N PHE A 77 -2.66 -1.36 0.74
CA PHE A 77 -3.22 -0.23 1.45
C PHE A 77 -2.82 1.04 0.69
N GLU A 78 -3.79 1.89 0.40
CA GLU A 78 -3.52 3.23 -0.07
C GLU A 78 -3.10 4.12 1.11
N LEU A 79 -2.11 4.97 0.88
CA LEU A 79 -1.59 5.96 1.80
C LEU A 79 -2.02 7.34 1.32
N THR A 80 -2.78 8.04 2.14
CA THR A 80 -3.08 9.46 1.95
C THR A 80 -2.38 10.28 3.03
N SER A 81 -1.85 11.44 2.66
CA SER A 81 -1.31 12.39 3.64
C SER A 81 -2.41 12.75 4.64
N ARG A 82 -2.05 12.91 5.91
CA ARG A 82 -2.94 13.48 6.91
C ARG A 82 -2.35 14.75 7.47
N GLU A 83 -3.21 15.73 7.72
CA GLU A 83 -2.84 16.86 8.55
C GLU A 83 -2.48 16.38 9.96
N VAL A 84 -1.52 17.09 10.55
CA VAL A 84 -1.16 16.91 11.94
C VAL A 84 -1.46 18.26 12.58
N ASP A 85 -2.55 18.31 13.34
CA ASP A 85 -2.76 19.43 14.24
C ASP A 85 -1.66 19.38 15.30
N TYR A 86 -0.93 20.50 15.45
CA TYR A 86 0.18 20.66 16.39
C TYR A 86 -0.28 21.43 17.63
#